data_AF-A0A435FR48-F1
#
_entry.id   AF-A0A435FR48-F1
#
_cell.length_a   1.000
_cell.length_b   1.000
_cell.length_c   1.000
_cell.angle_alpha   90.00
_cell.angle_beta   90.00
_cell.angle_gamma   90.00
#
_symmetry.space_group_name_H-M   'P 1'
#
loop_
_entity.id
_entity.type
_entity.pdbx_description
1 polymer ?
#
loop_
_entity_poly.entity_id
_entity_poly.type
_entity_poly.pdbx_seq_one_letter_code
_entity_poly.pdbx_strand_id
1 'polypeptide(L)'
;EIVLPALRYFQDIELNLDNSYGFKASFNPTLKPGSDHPAGWVAPDHLGLNQGPIVLMIENYRSDFLWKLMRACPHVVRGLRRAGFSSGWL
;
A
#
# COMPACT_ATOMS: atom_id res chain seq x y z
N GLU A 1 1.00 -1.85 16.93
CA GLU A 1 0.61 -1.22 15.65
C GLU A 1 1.89 -0.66 15.01
N ILE A 2 2.04 -0.73 13.68
CA ILE A 2 3.31 -0.42 12.98
C ILE A 2 3.17 0.43 11.71
N VAL A 3 1.95 0.59 11.18
CA VAL A 3 1.72 1.18 9.85
C VAL A 3 1.68 2.70 9.95
N LEU A 4 0.91 3.26 10.89
CA LEU A 4 0.78 4.71 11.03
C LEU A 4 2.11 5.40 11.39
N PRO A 5 2.95 4.87 12.30
CA PRO A 5 4.28 5.40 12.54
C PRO A 5 5.18 5.37 11.29
N ALA A 6 5.10 4.31 10.47
CA ALA A 6 5.86 4.24 9.23
C ALA A 6 5.41 5.29 8.21
N LEU A 7 4.09 5.52 8.07
CA LEU A 7 3.56 6.56 7.17
C LEU A 7 4.00 7.96 7.62
N ARG A 8 4.02 8.24 8.93
CA ARG A 8 4.54 9.51 9.47
C ARG A 8 6.02 9.68 9.13
N TYR A 9 6.83 8.64 9.36
CA TYR A 9 8.24 8.69 9.00
C TYR A 9 8.45 8.94 7.50
N PHE A 10 7.64 8.34 6.61
CA PHE A 10 7.72 8.60 5.17
C PHE A 10 7.37 10.05 4.80
N GLN A 11 6.50 10.70 5.57
CA GLN A 11 6.24 12.14 5.44
C GLN A 11 7.44 12.97 5.93
N ASP A 12 8.02 12.59 7.07
CA ASP A 12 9.15 13.30 7.68
C ASP A 12 10.41 13.29 6.78
N ILE A 13 10.62 12.23 6.01
CA ILE A 13 11.71 12.14 5.03
C ILE A 13 11.33 12.64 3.63
N GLU A 14 10.16 13.25 3.47
CA GLU A 14 9.65 13.81 2.22
C GLU A 14 9.67 12.79 1.06
N LEU A 15 9.28 11.53 1.33
CA LEU A 15 9.34 10.44 0.36
C LEU A 15 8.43 10.63 -0.87
N ASN A 16 7.55 11.62 -0.85
CA ASN A 16 6.73 12.01 -2.00
C ASN A 16 7.49 12.88 -3.02
N LEU A 17 8.64 13.50 -2.71
CA LEU A 17 9.45 14.27 -3.68
C LEU A 17 8.62 15.16 -4.64
N ASP A 18 7.68 15.93 -4.09
CA ASP A 18 6.77 16.85 -4.81
C ASP A 18 5.90 16.25 -5.93
N ASN A 19 5.66 14.94 -5.94
CA ASN A 19 4.73 14.32 -6.87
C ASN A 19 3.30 14.22 -6.32
N SER A 20 2.31 14.12 -7.20
CA SER A 20 0.87 14.08 -6.85
C SER A 20 0.30 12.67 -6.63
N TYR A 21 1.11 11.62 -6.77
CA TYR A 21 0.70 10.21 -6.73
C TYR A 21 1.05 9.50 -5.41
N GLY A 22 1.55 10.23 -4.40
CA GLY A 22 1.88 9.69 -3.08
C GLY A 22 3.35 9.32 -2.91
N PHE A 23 3.63 8.34 -2.04
CA PHE A 23 5.00 7.93 -1.72
C PHE A 23 5.67 7.21 -2.89
N LYS A 24 6.97 7.44 -3.06
CA LYS A 24 7.79 6.77 -4.06
C LYS A 24 7.87 5.26 -3.81
N ALA A 25 8.14 4.50 -4.88
CA ALA A 25 8.09 3.05 -4.85
C ALA A 25 9.12 2.40 -3.89
N SER A 26 10.33 2.95 -3.85
CA SER A 26 11.43 2.45 -3.03
C SER A 26 12.41 3.58 -2.71
N PHE A 27 13.09 3.48 -1.56
CA PHE A 27 14.17 4.36 -1.17
C PHE A 27 15.27 3.61 -0.39
N ASN A 28 16.46 4.19 -0.29
CA ASN A 28 17.56 3.67 0.50
C ASN A 28 18.37 4.82 1.14
N PRO A 29 18.16 5.10 2.44
CA PRO A 29 18.85 6.17 3.16
C PRO A 29 20.37 6.00 3.27
N THR A 30 20.89 4.77 3.13
CA THR A 30 22.34 4.52 3.22
C THR A 30 23.06 4.75 1.90
N LEU A 31 22.32 4.89 0.79
CA LEU A 31 22.87 5.22 -0.52
C LEU A 31 22.69 6.71 -0.77
N LYS A 32 23.79 7.45 -0.87
CA LYS A 32 23.80 8.91 -1.08
C LYS A 32 24.49 9.28 -2.39
N PRO A 33 23.83 9.14 -3.55
CA PRO A 33 24.43 9.45 -4.84
C PRO A 33 24.47 10.98 -5.08
N GLY A 34 25.31 11.69 -4.32
CA GLY A 34 25.50 13.13 -4.45
C GLY A 34 24.35 13.98 -3.90
N SER A 35 23.48 13.41 -3.06
CA SER A 35 22.40 14.11 -2.37
C SER A 35 22.38 13.74 -0.89
N ASP A 36 22.16 14.75 -0.03
CA ASP A 36 21.96 14.58 1.42
C ASP A 36 20.47 14.49 1.82
N HIS A 37 19.59 14.29 0.84
CA HIS A 37 18.18 14.07 1.09
C HIS A 37 17.97 12.91 2.09
N PRO A 38 17.09 13.04 3.10
CA PRO A 38 16.92 12.04 4.17
C PRO A 38 16.50 10.66 3.65
N ALA A 39 15.79 10.59 2.52
CA ALA A 39 15.45 9.33 1.86
C ALA A 39 16.63 8.65 1.13
N GLY A 40 17.78 9.33 0.97
CA GLY A 40 18.93 8.84 0.19
C GLY A 40 18.59 8.63 -1.28
N TRP A 41 18.92 7.46 -1.83
CA TRP A 41 18.52 7.06 -3.18
C TRP A 41 17.03 6.78 -3.20
N VAL A 42 16.32 7.29 -4.21
CA VAL A 42 14.89 7.04 -4.41
C VAL A 42 14.67 6.51 -5.83
N ALA A 43 13.83 5.48 -5.97
CA ALA A 43 13.48 4.95 -7.27
C ALA A 43 12.78 6.04 -8.13
N PRO A 44 13.16 6.20 -9.41
CA PRO A 44 12.58 7.24 -10.26
C PRO A 44 11.11 6.96 -10.57
N ASP A 45 10.75 5.69 -10.68
CA ASP A 45 9.46 5.23 -11.19
C ASP A 45 8.34 5.22 -10.14
N HIS A 46 7.12 5.45 -10.64
CA HIS A 46 5.89 5.16 -9.92
C HIS A 46 5.20 3.96 -10.54
N LEU A 47 5.08 2.89 -9.76
CA LEU A 47 4.48 1.65 -10.21
C LEU A 47 3.05 1.56 -9.70
N GLY A 48 2.08 1.46 -10.61
CA GLY A 48 0.66 1.30 -10.25
C GLY A 48 0.40 0.06 -9.38
N LEU A 49 1.19 -1.00 -9.55
CA LEU A 49 1.16 -2.19 -8.71
C LEU A 49 1.50 -1.90 -7.24
N ASN A 50 2.31 -0.88 -6.96
CA ASN A 50 2.66 -0.48 -5.60
C ASN A 50 1.60 0.49 -5.04
N GLN A 51 1.16 1.47 -5.84
CA GLN A 51 0.22 2.50 -5.41
C GLN A 51 -1.20 1.96 -5.20
N GLY A 52 -1.66 1.09 -6.10
CA GLY A 52 -3.01 0.53 -6.07
C GLY A 52 -3.33 -0.12 -4.72
N PRO A 53 -2.54 -1.10 -4.26
CA PRO A 53 -2.75 -1.73 -2.96
C PRO A 53 -2.74 -0.75 -1.78
N ILE A 54 -1.91 0.30 -1.79
CA ILE A 54 -1.90 1.30 -0.70
C ILE A 54 -3.30 1.93 -0.55
N VAL A 55 -3.86 2.44 -1.64
CA VAL A 55 -5.19 3.11 -1.61
C VAL A 55 -6.29 2.10 -1.27
N LEU A 56 -6.27 0.92 -1.90
CA LEU A 56 -7.28 -0.12 -1.66
C LEU A 56 -7.28 -0.58 -0.20
N MET A 57 -6.10 -0.70 0.41
CA MET A 57 -5.97 -1.17 1.78
C MET A 57 -6.25 -0.08 2.82
N ILE A 58 -5.96 1.20 2.52
CA ILE A 58 -6.43 2.32 3.33
C ILE A 58 -7.97 2.30 3.40
N GLU A 59 -8.64 2.14 2.26
CA GLU A 59 -10.10 2.13 2.24
C GLU A 59 -10.68 0.89 2.93
N ASN A 60 -10.07 -0.29 2.75
CA ASN A 60 -10.45 -1.46 3.53
C ASN A 60 -10.26 -1.24 5.04
N TYR A 61 -9.17 -0.63 5.48
CA TYR A 61 -8.97 -0.31 6.88
C TYR A 61 -10.03 0.66 7.43
N ARG A 62 -10.48 1.62 6.62
CA ARG A 62 -11.48 2.63 7.03
C ARG A 62 -12.90 2.08 7.09
N SER A 63 -13.29 1.23 6.15
CA SER A 63 -14.70 0.89 5.94
C SER A 63 -14.98 -0.56 5.53
N ASP A 64 -13.94 -1.37 5.32
CA ASP A 64 -13.98 -2.67 4.67
C ASP A 64 -14.61 -2.65 3.26
N PHE A 65 -14.66 -1.51 2.56
CA PHE A 65 -15.45 -1.36 1.33
C PHE A 65 -15.14 -2.44 0.28
N LEU A 66 -13.87 -2.65 -0.08
CA LEU A 66 -13.52 -3.61 -1.14
C LEU A 66 -13.76 -5.04 -0.66
N TRP A 67 -13.50 -5.35 0.61
CA TRP A 67 -13.80 -6.67 1.16
C TRP A 67 -15.30 -6.95 1.20
N LYS A 68 -16.13 -5.97 1.58
CA LYS A 68 -17.60 -6.07 1.51
C LYS A 68 -18.07 -6.28 0.08
N LEU A 69 -17.52 -5.51 -0.87
CA LEU A 69 -17.82 -5.66 -2.29
C LEU A 69 -17.47 -7.07 -2.80
N MET A 70 -16.30 -7.59 -2.44
CA MET A 70 -15.86 -8.93 -2.83
C MET A 70 -16.71 -10.03 -2.19
N ARG A 71 -17.07 -9.90 -0.90
CA ARG A 71 -17.99 -10.84 -0.22
C ARG A 71 -19.39 -10.86 -0.84
N ALA A 72 -19.84 -9.73 -1.40
CA ALA A 72 -21.11 -9.66 -2.12
C ALA A 72 -21.07 -10.37 -3.48
N CYS A 73 -19.89 -10.72 -4.02
CA CYS A 73 -19.76 -11.43 -5.29
C CYS A 73 -19.99 -12.94 -5.10
N PRO A 74 -21.10 -13.51 -5.62
CA PRO A 74 -21.42 -14.91 -5.39
C PRO A 74 -20.46 -15.86 -6.10
N HIS A 75 -19.78 -15.41 -7.17
CA HIS A 75 -18.78 -16.21 -7.87
C HIS A 75 -17.52 -16.40 -7.01
N VAL A 76 -17.05 -15.34 -6.35
CA VAL A 76 -15.90 -15.38 -5.43
C VAL A 76 -16.21 -16.28 -4.24
N VAL A 77 -17.36 -16.05 -3.59
CA VAL A 77 -17.80 -16.84 -2.43
C VAL A 77 -17.94 -18.33 -2.77
N ARG A 78 -18.57 -18.68 -3.90
CA ARG A 78 -18.68 -20.07 -4.34
C ARG A 78 -17.32 -20.69 -4.64
N GLY A 79 -16.41 -19.94 -5.27
CA GLY A 79 -15.04 -20.39 -5.54
C GLY A 79 -14.29 -20.72 -4.26
N LEU A 80 -14.32 -19.84 -3.27
CA LEU A 80 -13.65 -20.04 -1.98
C LEU A 80 -14.25 -21.22 -1.19
N ARG A 81 -15.59 -21.38 -1.17
CA ARG A 81 -16.22 -22.56 -0.55
C ARG A 81 -15.79 -23.86 -1.21
N ARG A 82 -15.68 -23.89 -2.55
CA ARG A 82 -15.17 -25.06 -3.29
C ARG A 82 -13.69 -25.33 -3.00
N ALA A 83 -12.92 -24.30 -2.68
CA ALA A 83 -11.53 -24.42 -2.25
C ALA A 83 -11.38 -24.81 -0.76
N GLY A 84 -12.47 -25.09 -0.04
CA GLY A 84 -12.44 -25.57 1.34
C GLY A 84 -12.44 -24.48 2.42
N PHE A 85 -12.56 -23.20 2.04
CA PHE A 85 -12.69 -22.12 3.02
C PHE A 85 -14.12 -22.11 3.59
N SER A 86 -14.24 -21.98 4.92
CA SER A 86 -15.52 -22.07 5.64
C SER A 86 -15.74 -20.98 6.71
N SER A 87 -14.75 -20.13 6.99
CA SER A 87 -14.83 -19.14 8.07
C SER A 87 -13.97 -17.89 7.82
N GLY A 88 -14.03 -16.94 8.75
CA GLY A 88 -13.21 -15.74 8.78
C GLY A 88 -13.71 -14.68 7.81
N TRP A 89 -13.03 -14.54 6.68
CA TRP A 89 -13.36 -13.54 5.65
C TRP A 89 -14.64 -13.89 4.87
N LEU A 90 -15.05 -15.16 4.88
CA LEU A 90 -16.14 -15.75 4.10
C LEU A 90 -17.52 -15.63 4.79
#